data_AF-D5EIS9-F1
#
_entry.id   AF-D5EIS9-F1
#
_cell.length_a   1.000
_cell.length_b   1.000
_cell.length_c   1.000
_cell.angle_alpha   90.00
_cell.angle_beta   90.00
_cell.angle_gamma   90.00
#
_symmetry.space_group_name_H-M   'P 1'
#
loop_
_entity.id
_entity.type
_entity.pdbx_description
1 polymer ?
#
loop_
_entity_poly.entity_id
_entity_poly.type
_entity_poly.pdbx_seq_one_letter_code
_entity_poly.pdbx_strand_id
1 'polypeptide(L)'
;MLCQIHIGIQRDSIRPFEDATDEWVWLRILELRQHGRSSQFKFSIRMAEFELELCSPLEGWARGVEPIDSPIGQQIIDIWCQMGMDDAEYTPGAAVSFMQRVRYLLQKHSSPSMALRTAMA
;
A
#
# COMPACT_ATOMS: atom_id res chain seq x y z
N MET A 1 -5.21 -11.10 -9.07
CA MET A 1 -4.93 -10.20 -7.93
C MET A 1 -5.60 -8.88 -8.22
N LEU A 2 -6.35 -8.32 -7.27
CA LEU A 2 -6.86 -6.95 -7.36
C LEU A 2 -6.10 -6.12 -6.31
N CYS A 3 -5.42 -5.06 -6.73
CA CYS A 3 -4.67 -4.19 -5.84
C CYS A 3 -4.96 -2.73 -6.20
N GLN A 4 -5.36 -1.93 -5.23
CA GLN A 4 -5.85 -0.57 -5.43
C GLN A 4 -5.31 0.38 -4.35
N ILE A 5 -5.11 1.63 -4.77
CA ILE A 5 -4.73 2.76 -3.91
C ILE A 5 -5.85 3.78 -3.93
N HIS A 6 -6.12 4.37 -2.77
CA HIS A 6 -7.03 5.50 -2.63
C HIS A 6 -6.35 6.62 -1.83
N ILE A 7 -6.26 7.83 -2.40
CA ILE A 7 -5.62 9.01 -1.75
C ILE A 7 -6.59 10.18 -1.71
N GLY A 8 -7.18 10.43 -0.54
CA GLY A 8 -8.26 11.41 -0.33
C GLY A 8 -9.64 10.76 -0.39
N ILE A 9 -10.71 11.57 -0.41
CA ILE A 9 -12.11 11.09 -0.29
C ILE A 9 -12.92 11.20 -1.59
N GLN A 10 -12.30 11.61 -2.69
CA GLN A 10 -12.98 11.93 -3.96
C GLN A 10 -12.98 10.74 -4.94
N ARG A 11 -13.84 10.76 -5.97
CA ARG A 11 -13.97 9.65 -6.93
C ARG A 11 -12.72 9.44 -7.81
N ASP A 12 -11.99 10.50 -8.09
CA ASP A 12 -10.71 10.51 -8.83
C ASP A 12 -9.52 10.01 -7.98
N SER A 13 -9.76 9.74 -6.71
CA SER A 13 -8.70 9.41 -5.74
C SER A 13 -8.31 7.94 -5.78
N ILE A 14 -9.04 7.10 -6.53
CA ILE A 14 -8.81 5.65 -6.63
C ILE A 14 -8.02 5.35 -7.89
N ARG A 15 -6.95 4.57 -7.76
CA ARG A 15 -6.21 4.01 -8.90
C ARG A 15 -5.87 2.53 -8.69
N PRO A 16 -5.83 1.72 -9.77
CA PRO A 16 -5.13 0.46 -9.74
C PRO A 16 -3.69 0.66 -9.26
N PHE A 17 -3.19 -0.27 -8.44
CA PHE A 17 -1.86 -0.18 -7.84
C PHE A 17 -0.73 -0.13 -8.89
N GLU A 18 -0.93 -0.77 -10.04
CA GLU A 18 0.00 -0.76 -11.17
C GLU A 18 0.06 0.60 -11.89
N ASP A 19 -1.04 1.36 -11.89
CA ASP A 19 -1.15 2.68 -12.53
C ASP A 19 -0.84 3.86 -11.59
N ALA A 20 -0.78 3.59 -10.28
CA ALA A 20 -0.42 4.57 -9.27
C ALA A 20 1.10 4.76 -9.24
N THR A 21 1.62 5.61 -10.14
CA THR A 21 3.06 5.93 -10.21
C THR A 21 3.55 6.68 -8.97
N ASP A 22 4.86 6.67 -8.72
CA ASP A 22 5.47 7.39 -7.58
C ASP A 22 5.22 8.89 -7.66
N GLU A 23 5.36 9.46 -8.85
CA GLU A 23 5.05 10.87 -9.12
C GLU A 23 3.58 11.18 -8.86
N TRP A 24 2.65 10.33 -9.31
CA TRP A 24 1.24 10.55 -9.07
C TRP A 24 0.91 10.52 -7.57
N VAL A 25 1.42 9.53 -6.83
CA VAL A 25 1.21 9.42 -5.38
C VAL A 25 1.73 10.67 -4.67
N TRP A 26 2.95 11.08 -5.00
CA TRP A 26 3.57 12.26 -4.40
C TRP A 26 2.76 13.53 -4.67
N LEU A 27 2.46 13.80 -5.94
CA LEU A 27 1.75 15.01 -6.36
C LEU A 27 0.33 15.06 -5.80
N ARG A 28 -0.38 13.93 -5.76
CA ARG A 28 -1.75 13.89 -5.25
C ARG A 28 -1.81 14.24 -3.76
N ILE A 29 -0.88 13.71 -2.96
CA ILE A 29 -0.83 14.03 -1.53
C ILE A 29 -0.53 15.51 -1.33
N LEU A 30 0.43 16.07 -2.08
CA LEU A 30 0.76 17.50 -2.01
C LEU A 30 -0.42 18.39 -2.43
N GLU A 31 -1.08 18.08 -3.54
CA GLU A 31 -2.26 18.81 -4.04
C GLU A 31 -3.35 18.87 -2.97
N LEU A 32 -3.71 17.72 -2.38
CA LEU A 32 -4.74 17.66 -1.35
C LEU A 32 -4.37 18.51 -0.13
N ARG A 33 -3.13 18.39 0.36
CA ARG A 33 -2.66 19.15 1.54
C ARG A 33 -2.56 20.65 1.27
N GLN A 34 -2.11 21.07 0.09
CA GLN A 34 -2.09 22.48 -0.32
C GLN A 34 -3.48 23.11 -0.32
N HIS A 35 -4.51 22.32 -0.61
CA HIS A 35 -5.90 22.74 -0.56
C HIS A 35 -6.59 22.51 0.80
N GLY A 36 -5.84 22.13 1.84
CA GLY A 36 -6.40 21.83 3.17
C GLY A 36 -7.36 20.64 3.19
N ARG A 37 -7.25 19.73 2.23
CA ARG A 37 -8.09 18.53 2.11
C ARG A 37 -7.40 17.34 2.76
N SER A 38 -8.20 16.40 3.27
CA SER A 38 -7.68 15.13 3.78
C SER A 38 -6.92 14.40 2.67
N SER A 39 -5.69 14.02 2.99
CA SER A 39 -4.86 13.17 2.14
C SER A 39 -4.89 11.72 2.61
N GLN A 40 -5.95 11.21 3.25
CA GLN A 40 -5.99 9.84 3.76
C GLN A 40 -5.52 8.84 2.70
N PHE A 41 -4.55 8.01 3.07
CA PHE A 41 -4.00 6.99 2.20
C PHE A 41 -4.61 5.64 2.55
N LYS A 42 -5.20 4.99 1.56
CA LYS A 42 -5.77 3.65 1.71
C LYS A 42 -5.15 2.72 0.67
N PHE A 43 -4.75 1.54 1.14
CA PHE A 43 -4.23 0.44 0.35
C PHE A 43 -5.14 -0.76 0.50
N SER A 44 -5.60 -1.32 -0.61
CA SER A 44 -6.45 -2.51 -0.63
C SER A 44 -5.85 -3.54 -1.57
N ILE A 45 -5.67 -4.77 -1.09
CA ILE A 45 -5.24 -5.90 -1.90
C ILE A 45 -6.13 -7.11 -1.64
N ARG A 46 -6.57 -7.76 -2.71
CA ARG A 46 -7.28 -9.04 -2.70
C ARG A 46 -6.52 -10.04 -3.56
N MET A 47 -6.04 -11.09 -2.90
CA MET A 47 -5.43 -12.27 -3.50
C MET A 47 -6.35 -13.47 -3.28
N ALA A 48 -6.03 -14.61 -3.90
CA ALA A 48 -6.85 -15.82 -3.71
C ALA A 48 -6.86 -16.30 -2.25
N GLU A 49 -5.77 -16.06 -1.53
CA GLU A 49 -5.52 -16.59 -0.19
C GLU A 49 -5.80 -15.58 0.93
N PHE A 50 -5.88 -14.28 0.63
CA PHE A 50 -6.14 -13.25 1.64
C PHE A 50 -6.66 -11.94 1.04
N GLU A 51 -7.31 -11.16 1.89
CA GLU A 51 -7.69 -9.77 1.65
C GLU A 51 -7.09 -8.90 2.75
N LEU A 52 -6.54 -7.75 2.36
CA LEU A 52 -5.93 -6.80 3.27
C LEU A 52 -6.33 -5.38 2.89
N GLU A 53 -6.76 -4.62 3.89
CA GLU A 53 -7.08 -3.20 3.75
C GLU A 53 -6.38 -2.37 4.83
N LEU A 54 -5.43 -1.55 4.41
CA LEU A 54 -4.72 -0.61 5.26
C LEU A 54 -5.21 0.80 4.98
N CYS A 55 -5.32 1.60 6.01
CA CYS A 55 -5.78 2.97 5.90
C CYS A 55 -5.04 3.83 6.91
N SER A 56 -4.44 4.94 6.45
CA SER A 56 -3.83 5.90 7.35
C SER A 56 -4.93 6.50 8.22
N PRO A 57 -4.67 6.77 9.50
CA PRO A 57 -5.64 7.43 10.35
C PRO A 57 -6.14 8.72 9.67
N LEU A 58 -7.44 8.99 9.81
CA LEU A 58 -7.88 10.37 9.84
C LEU A 58 -7.44 10.93 11.20
N GLU A 59 -7.20 12.24 11.30
CA GLU A 59 -7.02 12.88 12.61
C GLU A 59 -8.09 12.37 13.60
N GLY A 60 -7.66 11.65 14.64
CA GLY A 60 -8.53 11.14 15.69
C GLY A 60 -9.22 9.78 15.48
N TRP A 61 -8.84 8.96 14.48
CA TRP A 61 -9.45 7.63 14.27
C TRP A 61 -8.41 6.49 14.31
N ALA A 62 -8.53 5.60 15.30
CA ALA A 62 -7.73 4.37 15.40
C ALA A 62 -8.42 3.20 14.66
N ARG A 63 -7.67 2.41 13.90
CA ARG A 63 -8.19 1.21 13.20
C ARG A 63 -7.72 -0.06 13.92
N GLY A 64 -8.67 -0.93 14.26
CA GLY A 64 -8.39 -2.31 14.65
C GLY A 64 -8.08 -3.14 13.40
N VAL A 65 -7.00 -3.91 13.44
CA VAL A 65 -6.58 -4.84 12.39
C VAL A 65 -6.99 -6.24 12.83
N GLU A 66 -7.80 -6.94 12.03
CA GLU A 66 -8.06 -8.37 12.25
C GLU A 66 -6.76 -9.18 12.08
N PRO A 67 -6.58 -10.30 12.81
CA PRO A 67 -5.40 -11.14 12.64
C PRO A 67 -5.32 -11.69 11.21
N ILE A 68 -4.17 -11.50 10.56
CA ILE A 68 -3.91 -11.94 9.19
C ILE A 68 -3.08 -13.22 9.21
N ASP A 69 -3.65 -14.32 8.72
CA ASP A 69 -2.98 -15.63 8.59
C ASP A 69 -2.09 -15.74 7.32
N SER A 70 -1.82 -14.62 6.64
CA SER A 70 -1.00 -14.56 5.41
C SER A 70 0.40 -13.98 5.66
N PRO A 71 1.50 -14.72 5.38
CA PRO A 71 2.87 -14.20 5.47
C PRO A 71 3.15 -12.99 4.58
N ILE A 72 2.48 -12.88 3.42
CA ILE A 72 2.60 -11.72 2.53
C ILE A 72 1.83 -10.55 3.12
N GLY A 73 0.61 -10.80 3.62
CA GLY A 73 -0.20 -9.77 4.28
C GLY A 73 0.51 -9.15 5.48
N GLN A 74 1.15 -9.98 6.32
CA GLN A 74 1.94 -9.50 7.45
C GLN A 74 3.14 -8.64 7.01
N GLN A 75 3.88 -9.05 5.98
CA GLN A 75 4.98 -8.23 5.44
C GLN A 75 4.50 -6.87 4.91
N ILE A 76 3.32 -6.80 4.32
CA ILE A 76 2.73 -5.53 3.87
C ILE A 76 2.41 -4.62 5.07
N ILE A 77 1.87 -5.18 6.17
CA ILE A 77 1.66 -4.45 7.43
C ILE A 77 2.99 -3.96 8.00
N ASP A 78 4.01 -4.82 8.03
CA ASP A 78 5.31 -4.44 8.57
C ASP A 78 5.94 -3.29 7.76
N ILE A 79 5.82 -3.33 6.43
CA ILE A 79 6.25 -2.22 5.56
C ILE A 79 5.44 -0.95 5.87
N TRP A 80 4.13 -1.07 6.05
CA TRP A 80 3.25 0.05 6.38
C TRP A 80 3.69 0.78 7.65
N CYS A 81 3.87 0.04 8.74
CA CYS A 81 4.33 0.59 10.02
C CYS A 81 5.76 1.12 9.94
N GLN A 82 6.68 0.41 9.28
CA GLN A 82 8.07 0.88 9.13
C GLN A 82 8.18 2.22 8.39
N MET A 83 7.27 2.49 7.46
CA MET A 83 7.23 3.76 6.72
C MET A 83 6.47 4.85 7.47
N GLY A 84 5.85 4.55 8.61
CA GLY A 84 5.04 5.52 9.38
C GLY A 84 3.71 5.86 8.72
N MET A 85 3.13 4.95 7.94
CA MET A 85 1.85 5.15 7.27
C MET A 85 0.64 5.03 8.23
N ASP A 86 0.87 4.47 9.42
CA ASP A 86 -0.05 4.41 10.55
C ASP A 86 -0.12 5.72 11.35
N ASP A 87 0.65 6.74 10.97
CA ASP A 87 0.59 8.09 11.50
C ASP A 87 -0.31 8.98 10.62
N ALA A 88 -1.11 9.86 11.23
CA ALA A 88 -1.89 10.88 10.52
C ALA A 88 -0.98 11.90 9.81
N GLU A 89 0.23 12.13 10.32
CA GLU A 89 1.23 13.07 9.79
C GLU A 89 2.20 12.46 8.77
N TYR A 90 1.92 11.25 8.27
CA TYR A 90 2.80 10.57 7.30
C TYR A 90 3.19 11.50 6.13
N THR A 91 4.38 11.32 5.56
CA THR A 91 4.86 12.21 4.47
C THR A 91 4.54 11.65 3.09
N PRO A 92 4.49 12.48 2.03
CA PRO A 92 4.42 11.98 0.64
C PRO A 92 5.54 10.98 0.32
N GLY A 93 6.75 11.21 0.88
CA GLY A 93 7.88 10.30 0.73
C GLY A 93 7.69 8.94 1.42
N ALA A 94 7.02 8.92 2.58
CA ALA A 94 6.64 7.67 3.24
C ALA A 94 5.69 6.85 2.36
N ALA A 95 4.66 7.50 1.77
CA ALA A 95 3.72 6.84 0.88
C ALA A 95 4.39 6.29 -0.38
N VAL A 96 5.29 7.05 -1.01
CA VAL A 96 6.07 6.57 -2.16
C VAL A 96 6.98 5.41 -1.77
N SER A 97 7.66 5.49 -0.63
CA SER A 97 8.54 4.41 -0.15
C SER A 97 7.76 3.11 0.16
N PHE A 98 6.58 3.25 0.76
CA PHE A 98 5.63 2.15 0.96
C PHE A 98 5.25 1.50 -0.37
N MET A 99 4.83 2.29 -1.36
CA MET A 99 4.47 1.81 -2.71
C MET A 99 5.61 1.03 -3.36
N GLN A 100 6.83 1.58 -3.34
CA GLN A 100 8.01 0.93 -3.91
C GLN A 100 8.33 -0.41 -3.25
N ARG A 101 8.30 -0.48 -1.91
CA ARG A 101 8.55 -1.71 -1.16
C ARG A 101 7.49 -2.77 -1.42
N VAL A 102 6.21 -2.39 -1.48
CA VAL A 102 5.11 -3.32 -1.80
C VAL A 102 5.23 -3.80 -3.25
N ARG A 103 5.56 -2.94 -4.22
CA ARG A 103 5.82 -3.37 -5.61
C ARG A 103 6.92 -4.42 -5.66
N TYR A 104 8.05 -4.18 -4.99
CA TYR A 104 9.16 -5.12 -4.92
C TYR A 104 8.75 -6.46 -4.29
N LEU A 105 8.03 -6.42 -3.16
CA LEU A 105 7.50 -7.61 -2.50
C LEU A 105 6.61 -8.42 -3.44
N LEU A 106 5.61 -7.79 -4.06
CA LEU A 106 4.67 -8.45 -4.96
C LEU A 106 5.35 -9.00 -6.21
N GLN A 107 6.36 -8.32 -6.77
CA GLN A 107 7.16 -8.82 -7.89
C GLN A 107 7.94 -10.09 -7.51
N LYS A 108 8.55 -10.12 -6.31
CA LYS A 108 9.25 -11.29 -5.79
C LYS A 108 8.31 -12.49 -5.63
N HIS A 109 7.08 -12.26 -5.19
CA HIS A 109 6.07 -13.32 -5.01
C HIS A 109 5.33 -13.71 -6.29
N SER A 110 5.33 -12.85 -7.32
CA SER A 110 4.75 -13.13 -8.65
C SER A 110 5.75 -13.77 -9.62
N SER A 111 7.05 -13.75 -9.30
CA SER A 111 8.10 -14.34 -10.14
C SER A 111 8.30 -15.83 -9.81
N PRO A 112 8.23 -16.74 -10.80
CA PRO A 112 8.52 -18.16 -10.61
C PRO A 112 10.04 -18.42 -10.55
N SER A 113 10.83 -17.62 -9.84
CA SER A 113 12.29 -17.73 -9.80
C SER A 113 12.82 -18.38 -8.52
N MET A 114 12.43 -19.64 -8.29
CA MET A 114 13.31 -20.66 -7.68
C MET A 114 12.79 -22.11 -7.77
N ALA A 115 11.73 -22.39 -8.52
CA ALA A 115 11.25 -23.77 -8.73
C ALA A 115 12.02 -24.55 -9.82
N LEU A 116 12.92 -23.89 -10.56
CA LEU A 116 13.57 -24.48 -11.76
C LEU A 116 15.08 -24.71 -11.66
N ARG A 117 15.74 -24.40 -10.52
CA ARG A 117 17.18 -24.69 -10.36
C ARG A 117 17.48 -26.00 -9.63
N THR A 118 16.48 -26.71 -9.11
CA THR A 118 16.66 -27.99 -8.42
C THR A 118 16.06 -29.18 -9.18
N ALA A 119 15.45 -28.96 -10.35
CA ALA A 119 14.94 -30.04 -11.20
C ALA A 119 15.98 -30.54 -12.23
N MET A 120 17.23 -30.08 -12.17
CA MET A 120 18.32 -30.49 -13.07
C MET A 120 19.66 -30.71 -12.34
N ALA A 121 19.64 -31.16 -11.09
CA ALA A 121 20.82 -31.65 -10.38
C ALA A 121 20.60 -33.10 -9.94
#